data_AF-X0YE40-F1
#
_entry.id   AF-X0YE40-F1
#
_cell.length_a   1.000
_cell.length_b   1.000
_cell.length_c   1.000
_cell.angle_alpha   90.00
_cell.angle_beta   90.00
_cell.angle_gamma   90.00
#
_symmetry.space_group_name_H-M   'P 1'
#
loop_
_entity.id
_entity.type
_entity.pdbx_description
1 polymer ?
#
loop_
_entity_poly.entity_id
_entity_poly.type
_entity_poly.pdbx_seq_one_letter_code
_entity_poly.pdbx_strand_id
1 'polypeptide(L)'
;MNKSDYVYMVLDNVLVFNINLPPEFQNNGLNDHLNKFDENYVKIIAGFNKNFLEHFLTISKGKYQNDIADLLKKMEKIAYMVGPIGNLSYLGSDQVDHILTKINDLKIDEIIEEKISLVADDQLPIPDSDVLDAKFVPFEDLKNYKLSESLIELLKQLKIGY
;
A
#
# COMPACT_ATOMS: atom_id res chain seq x y z
N MET A 1 -6.43 -12.49 -27.39
CA MET A 1 -5.09 -11.93 -27.17
C MET A 1 -4.19 -13.09 -26.85
N ASN A 2 -3.00 -13.12 -27.45
CA ASN A 2 -2.00 -14.13 -27.17
C ASN A 2 -1.11 -13.64 -26.01
N LYS A 3 -0.36 -14.54 -25.37
CA LYS A 3 0.64 -14.19 -24.35
C LYS A 3 1.52 -12.98 -24.71
N SER A 4 1.99 -12.87 -25.96
CA SER A 4 2.81 -11.75 -26.42
C SER A 4 2.12 -10.40 -26.24
N ASP A 5 0.81 -10.33 -26.51
CA ASP A 5 0.04 -9.10 -26.38
C ASP A 5 0.00 -8.66 -24.91
N TYR A 6 -0.17 -9.61 -23.99
CA TYR A 6 -0.13 -9.34 -22.55
C TYR A 6 1.26 -8.90 -22.08
N VAL A 7 2.34 -9.50 -22.62
CA VAL A 7 3.70 -9.04 -22.33
C VAL A 7 3.89 -7.59 -22.77
N TYR A 8 3.46 -7.22 -23.99
CA TYR A 8 3.51 -5.85 -24.45
C TYR A 8 2.70 -4.89 -23.57
N MET A 9 1.50 -5.28 -23.13
CA MET A 9 0.72 -4.48 -22.18
C MET A 9 1.47 -4.23 -20.88
N VAL A 10 2.15 -5.22 -20.32
CA VAL A 10 2.94 -5.04 -19.09
C VAL A 10 4.08 -4.06 -19.32
N LEU A 11 4.81 -4.20 -20.43
CA LEU A 11 5.90 -3.29 -20.79
C LEU A 11 5.40 -1.84 -21.00
N ASP A 12 4.27 -1.67 -21.70
CA ASP A 12 3.65 -0.36 -21.90
C ASP A 12 3.19 0.24 -20.56
N ASN A 13 2.58 -0.55 -19.68
CA ASN A 13 2.15 -0.10 -18.35
C ASN A 13 3.34 0.39 -17.50
N VAL A 14 4.50 -0.29 -17.55
CA VAL A 14 5.72 0.18 -16.88
C VAL A 14 6.12 1.57 -17.36
N LEU A 15 6.06 1.81 -18.67
CA LEU A 15 6.40 3.10 -19.27
C LEU A 15 5.35 4.18 -18.91
N VAL A 16 4.07 3.87 -19.05
CA VAL A 16 2.95 4.79 -18.78
C VAL A 16 2.92 5.20 -17.30
N PHE A 17 3.17 4.27 -16.38
CA PHE A 17 3.21 4.54 -14.95
C PHE A 17 4.54 5.11 -14.46
N ASN A 18 5.53 5.24 -15.35
CA ASN A 18 6.88 5.69 -15.06
C ASN A 18 7.51 4.90 -13.89
N ILE A 19 7.40 3.57 -13.95
CA ILE A 19 7.91 2.65 -12.93
C ILE A 19 9.43 2.52 -13.09
N ASN A 20 10.16 2.72 -12.00
CA ASN A 20 11.59 2.49 -11.97
C ASN A 20 11.88 0.99 -11.94
N LEU A 21 12.39 0.46 -13.05
CA LEU A 21 12.74 -0.95 -13.14
C LEU A 21 14.00 -1.28 -12.31
N PRO A 22 13.93 -2.32 -11.45
CA PRO A 22 15.12 -2.92 -10.87
C PRO A 22 16.16 -3.31 -11.94
N PRO A 23 17.47 -3.27 -11.63
CA PRO A 23 18.54 -3.50 -12.61
C PRO A 23 18.38 -4.78 -13.44
N GLU A 24 17.93 -5.88 -12.81
CA GLU A 24 17.68 -7.17 -13.46
C GLU A 24 16.56 -7.16 -14.51
N PHE A 25 15.67 -6.17 -14.47
CA PHE A 25 14.55 -6.04 -15.39
C PHE A 25 14.78 -4.99 -16.48
N GLN A 26 15.88 -4.24 -16.38
CA GLN A 26 16.28 -3.29 -17.42
C GLN A 26 16.65 -4.00 -18.73
N ASN A 27 16.67 -3.24 -19.83
CA ASN A 27 16.78 -3.80 -21.18
C ASN A 27 15.67 -4.83 -21.45
N ASN A 28 15.98 -5.96 -22.09
CA ASN A 28 15.03 -7.06 -22.29
C ASN A 28 14.77 -7.91 -21.03
N GLY A 29 15.35 -7.57 -19.88
CA GLY A 29 15.25 -8.39 -18.67
C GLY A 29 13.82 -8.64 -18.21
N LEU A 30 12.96 -7.61 -18.23
CA LEU A 30 11.54 -7.76 -17.90
C LEU A 30 10.80 -8.66 -18.89
N ASN A 31 11.02 -8.46 -20.19
CA ASN A 31 10.43 -9.31 -21.23
C ASN A 31 10.83 -10.78 -21.04
N ASP A 32 12.12 -11.04 -20.80
CA ASP A 32 12.64 -12.39 -20.58
C ASP A 32 12.11 -13.01 -19.29
N HIS A 33 11.89 -12.19 -18.26
CA HIS A 33 11.25 -12.63 -17.02
C HIS A 33 9.79 -13.03 -17.24
N LEU A 34 8.99 -12.17 -17.87
CA LEU A 34 7.57 -12.42 -18.16
C LEU A 34 7.37 -13.62 -19.09
N ASN A 35 8.29 -13.85 -20.03
CA ASN A 35 8.23 -15.01 -20.92
C ASN A 35 8.37 -16.36 -20.20
N LYS A 36 8.84 -16.39 -18.95
CA LYS A 36 8.88 -17.60 -18.12
C LYS A 36 7.53 -17.94 -17.46
N PHE A 37 6.57 -17.02 -17.48
CA PHE A 37 5.24 -17.21 -16.91
C PHE A 37 4.27 -17.77 -17.96
N ASP A 38 3.30 -18.56 -17.52
CA ASP A 38 2.20 -19.01 -18.36
C ASP A 38 1.28 -17.83 -18.69
N GLU A 39 0.56 -17.95 -19.82
CA GLU A 39 -0.31 -16.89 -20.33
C GLU A 39 -1.30 -16.35 -19.28
N ASN A 40 -1.88 -17.24 -18.45
CA ASN A 40 -2.82 -16.84 -17.41
C ASN A 40 -2.19 -15.89 -16.38
N TYR A 41 -0.95 -16.10 -15.97
CA TYR A 41 -0.29 -15.22 -15.00
C TYR A 41 0.19 -13.93 -15.65
N VAL A 42 0.65 -13.96 -16.91
CA VAL A 42 0.99 -12.73 -17.64
C VAL A 42 -0.26 -11.86 -17.83
N LYS A 43 -1.42 -12.48 -18.11
CA LYS A 43 -2.70 -11.78 -18.17
C LYS A 43 -3.07 -11.09 -16.85
N ILE A 44 -2.85 -11.76 -15.71
CA ILE A 44 -3.06 -11.14 -14.39
C ILE A 44 -2.17 -9.90 -14.24
N ILE A 45 -0.87 -10.05 -14.51
CA ILE A 45 0.12 -8.98 -14.36
C ILE A 45 -0.20 -7.80 -15.31
N ALA A 46 -0.68 -8.08 -16.52
CA ALA A 46 -1.11 -7.05 -17.48
C ALA A 46 -2.28 -6.20 -16.99
N GLY A 47 -3.09 -6.71 -16.06
CA GLY A 47 -4.20 -5.99 -15.43
C GLY A 47 -3.80 -5.14 -14.22
N PHE A 48 -2.54 -5.20 -13.79
CA PHE A 48 -2.09 -4.45 -12.61
C PHE A 48 -1.97 -2.96 -12.88
N ASN A 49 -2.45 -2.17 -11.91
CA ASN A 49 -2.14 -0.75 -11.83
C ASN A 49 -0.69 -0.56 -11.31
N LYS A 50 -0.28 0.70 -11.14
CA LYS A 50 1.06 1.06 -10.68
C LYS A 50 1.51 0.32 -9.40
N ASN A 51 0.73 0.38 -8.31
CA ASN A 51 1.10 -0.21 -7.02
C ASN A 51 1.35 -1.72 -7.11
N PHE A 52 0.44 -2.43 -7.77
CA PHE A 52 0.55 -3.88 -7.94
C PHE A 52 1.72 -4.26 -8.85
N LEU A 53 1.98 -3.48 -9.89
CA LEU A 53 3.08 -3.75 -10.81
C LEU A 53 4.44 -3.49 -10.15
N GLU A 54 4.58 -2.42 -9.37
CA GLU A 54 5.78 -2.14 -8.55
C GLU A 54 6.01 -3.23 -7.51
N HIS A 55 4.95 -3.67 -6.82
CA HIS A 55 5.04 -4.76 -5.87
C HIS A 55 5.45 -6.06 -6.55
N PHE A 56 4.82 -6.41 -7.69
CA PHE A 56 5.17 -7.59 -8.50
C PHE A 56 6.65 -7.62 -8.88
N LEU A 57 7.17 -6.52 -9.43
CA LEU A 57 8.58 -6.42 -9.82
C LEU A 57 9.50 -6.64 -8.61
N THR A 58 9.12 -6.11 -7.44
CA THR A 58 9.90 -6.32 -6.21
C THR A 58 9.92 -7.77 -5.77
N ILE A 59 8.76 -8.42 -5.68
CA ILE A 59 8.63 -9.79 -5.12
C ILE A 59 9.11 -10.88 -6.08
N SER A 60 9.07 -10.63 -7.39
CA SER A 60 9.35 -11.62 -8.43
C SER A 60 10.83 -11.72 -8.78
N LYS A 61 11.65 -10.79 -8.28
CA LYS A 61 13.11 -10.78 -8.45
C LYS A 61 13.72 -12.14 -8.12
N GLY A 62 14.33 -12.76 -9.14
CA GLY A 62 15.02 -14.05 -9.00
C GLY A 62 14.12 -15.24 -8.70
N LYS A 63 12.79 -15.08 -8.74
CA LYS A 63 11.82 -16.14 -8.48
C LYS A 63 11.22 -16.70 -9.76
N TYR A 64 10.79 -17.95 -9.70
CA TYR A 64 10.00 -18.59 -10.74
C TYR A 64 8.51 -18.39 -10.45
N GLN A 65 7.68 -18.63 -11.47
CA GLN A 65 6.22 -18.53 -11.33
C GLN A 65 5.69 -19.35 -10.14
N ASN A 66 6.18 -20.57 -9.95
CA ASN A 66 5.71 -21.46 -8.88
C ASN A 66 5.93 -20.88 -7.49
N ASP A 67 6.98 -20.07 -7.32
CA ASP A 67 7.32 -19.46 -6.02
C ASP A 67 6.39 -18.29 -5.66
N ILE A 68 5.74 -17.68 -6.66
CA ILE A 68 4.86 -16.52 -6.48
C ILE A 68 3.43 -16.75 -6.96
N ALA A 69 3.08 -17.97 -7.38
CA ALA A 69 1.79 -18.29 -7.95
C ALA A 69 0.62 -18.01 -6.99
N ASP A 70 0.77 -18.40 -5.71
CA ASP A 70 -0.22 -18.10 -4.67
C ASP A 70 -0.36 -16.59 -4.44
N LEU A 71 0.78 -15.90 -4.36
CA LEU A 71 0.85 -14.46 -4.16
C LEU A 71 0.21 -13.67 -5.31
N LEU A 72 0.46 -14.07 -6.56
CA LEU A 72 -0.17 -13.46 -7.74
C LEU A 72 -1.69 -13.59 -7.74
N LYS A 73 -2.23 -14.73 -7.29
CA LYS A 73 -3.69 -14.91 -7.14
C LYS A 73 -4.27 -14.03 -6.05
N LYS A 74 -3.57 -13.87 -4.93
CA LYS A 74 -3.96 -12.93 -3.87
C LYS A 74 -3.97 -11.50 -4.40
N MET A 75 -2.91 -11.11 -5.11
CA MET A 75 -2.79 -9.79 -5.74
C MET A 75 -3.91 -9.54 -6.75
N GLU A 76 -4.23 -10.52 -7.61
CA GLU A 76 -5.35 -10.44 -8.55
C GLU A 76 -6.67 -10.12 -7.83
N LYS A 77 -6.98 -10.88 -6.76
CA LYS A 77 -8.22 -10.71 -6.01
C LYS A 77 -8.32 -9.33 -5.36
N ILE A 78 -7.22 -8.82 -4.80
CA ILE A 78 -7.17 -7.47 -4.22
C ILE A 78 -7.25 -6.41 -5.31
N ALA A 79 -6.57 -6.59 -6.45
CA ALA A 79 -6.61 -5.66 -7.58
C ALA A 79 -8.04 -5.48 -8.13
N TYR A 80 -8.86 -6.53 -8.12
CA TYR A 80 -10.28 -6.43 -8.44
C TYR A 80 -11.07 -5.58 -7.43
N MET A 81 -10.75 -5.66 -6.13
CA MET A 81 -11.45 -4.92 -5.07
C MET A 81 -11.08 -3.44 -5.05
N VAL A 82 -9.80 -3.11 -5.26
CA VAL A 82 -9.28 -1.73 -5.18
C VAL A 82 -9.17 -1.06 -6.55
N GLY A 83 -9.44 -1.80 -7.62
CA GLY A 83 -9.47 -1.27 -8.98
C GLY A 83 -10.64 -0.32 -9.23
N PRO A 84 -10.71 0.35 -10.39
CA PRO A 84 -11.67 1.43 -10.66
C PRO A 84 -13.15 1.04 -10.54
N ILE A 85 -13.46 -0.25 -10.71
CA ILE A 85 -14.82 -0.80 -10.62
C ILE A 85 -15.08 -1.55 -9.31
N GLY A 86 -14.08 -1.62 -8.42
CA GLY A 86 -14.15 -2.34 -7.17
C GLY A 86 -14.75 -1.49 -6.04
N ASN A 87 -15.32 -2.16 -5.05
CA ASN A 87 -15.97 -1.51 -3.90
C ASN A 87 -14.97 -0.77 -2.99
N LEU A 88 -13.68 -1.08 -3.09
CA LEU A 88 -12.60 -0.42 -2.36
C LEU A 88 -11.79 0.55 -3.25
N SER A 89 -12.36 1.00 -4.37
CA SER A 89 -11.75 1.99 -5.28
C SER A 89 -11.45 3.35 -4.64
N TYR A 90 -12.00 3.61 -3.45
CA TYR A 90 -11.71 4.80 -2.65
C TYR A 90 -10.35 4.74 -1.92
N LEU A 91 -9.73 3.56 -1.82
CA LEU A 91 -8.45 3.40 -1.12
C LEU A 91 -7.33 4.12 -1.88
N GLY A 92 -6.54 4.89 -1.13
CA GLY A 92 -5.38 5.60 -1.68
C GLY A 92 -4.19 4.67 -1.97
N SER A 93 -3.23 5.18 -2.74
CA SER A 93 -1.97 4.47 -3.05
C SER A 93 -1.29 3.91 -1.80
N ASP A 94 -1.14 4.72 -0.76
CA ASP A 94 -0.42 4.33 0.47
C ASP A 94 -1.13 3.19 1.22
N GLN A 95 -2.47 3.16 1.18
CA GLN A 95 -3.26 2.09 1.79
C GLN A 95 -3.15 0.80 0.98
N VAL A 96 -3.17 0.90 -0.35
CA VAL A 96 -2.96 -0.25 -1.24
C VAL A 96 -1.56 -0.83 -1.04
N ASP A 97 -0.53 0.01 -0.95
CA ASP A 97 0.83 -0.44 -0.65
C ASP A 97 0.90 -1.14 0.72
N HIS A 98 0.25 -0.59 1.75
CA HIS A 98 0.18 -1.24 3.05
C HIS A 98 -0.48 -2.63 2.99
N ILE A 99 -1.61 -2.75 2.30
CA ILE A 99 -2.26 -4.06 2.06
C ILE A 99 -1.28 -5.03 1.39
N LEU A 100 -0.56 -4.58 0.36
CA LEU A 100 0.40 -5.41 -0.37
C LEU A 100 1.58 -5.84 0.51
N THR A 101 2.00 -5.07 1.51
CA THR A 101 3.05 -5.52 2.45
C THR A 101 2.60 -6.66 3.36
N LYS A 102 1.31 -6.72 3.70
CA LYS A 102 0.71 -7.73 4.60
C LYS A 102 0.13 -8.94 3.87
N ILE A 103 0.14 -8.95 2.55
CA ILE A 103 -0.53 -9.96 1.72
C ILE A 103 -0.07 -11.41 1.98
N ASN A 104 1.18 -11.61 2.43
CA ASN A 104 1.70 -12.94 2.76
C ASN A 104 1.05 -13.54 4.00
N ASP A 105 0.57 -12.69 4.92
CA ASP A 105 -0.08 -13.12 6.16
C ASP A 105 -1.56 -13.47 5.94
N LEU A 106 -2.11 -13.11 4.79
CA LEU A 106 -3.51 -13.37 4.41
C LEU A 106 -3.63 -14.72 3.70
N LYS A 107 -4.64 -15.51 4.06
CA LYS A 107 -5.07 -16.64 3.24
C LYS A 107 -5.98 -16.17 2.10
N ILE A 108 -5.98 -16.90 0.99
CA ILE A 108 -6.72 -16.50 -0.22
C ILE A 108 -8.25 -16.42 0.01
N ASP A 109 -8.78 -17.24 0.92
CA ASP A 109 -10.17 -17.28 1.36
C ASP A 109 -10.54 -16.11 2.28
N GLU A 110 -9.56 -15.57 3.01
CA GLU A 110 -9.74 -14.41 3.91
C GLU A 110 -9.70 -13.06 3.16
N ILE A 111 -9.24 -13.03 1.91
CA ILE A 111 -9.26 -11.84 1.08
C ILE A 111 -10.70 -11.57 0.64
N ILE A 112 -11.41 -10.79 1.45
CA ILE A 112 -12.75 -10.24 1.23
C ILE A 112 -12.73 -8.74 1.54
N GLU A 113 -13.71 -8.00 1.05
CA GLU A 113 -13.73 -6.54 1.11
C GLU A 113 -13.63 -6.01 2.55
N GLU A 114 -14.35 -6.62 3.49
CA GLU A 114 -14.34 -6.23 4.90
C GLU A 114 -12.95 -6.40 5.51
N LYS A 115 -12.28 -7.53 5.20
CA LYS A 115 -10.95 -7.81 5.73
C LYS A 115 -9.90 -6.86 5.15
N ILE A 116 -9.97 -6.59 3.84
CA ILE A 116 -9.02 -5.70 3.17
C ILE A 116 -9.21 -4.25 3.62
N SER A 117 -10.45 -3.81 3.84
CA SER A 117 -10.71 -2.49 4.42
C SER A 117 -10.07 -2.36 5.81
N LEU A 118 -10.22 -3.36 6.68
CA LEU A 118 -9.58 -3.34 8.00
C LEU A 118 -8.06 -3.29 7.91
N VAL A 119 -7.47 -4.09 7.01
CA VAL A 119 -6.01 -4.08 6.79
C VAL A 119 -5.54 -2.71 6.30
N ALA A 120 -6.31 -2.03 5.45
CA ALA A 120 -5.99 -0.68 5.00
C ALA A 120 -6.04 0.37 6.13
N ASP A 121 -7.01 0.23 7.05
CA ASP A 121 -7.21 1.17 8.16
C ASP A 121 -6.20 0.96 9.31
N ASP A 122 -5.57 -0.22 9.40
CA ASP A 122 -4.46 -0.50 10.34
C ASP A 122 -3.25 0.44 10.14
N GLN A 123 -3.19 1.18 9.03
CA GLN A 123 -2.15 2.16 8.75
C GLN A 123 -2.32 3.47 9.54
N LEU A 124 -3.47 3.69 10.17
CA LEU A 124 -3.66 4.85 11.03
C LEU A 124 -2.70 4.75 12.22
N PRO A 125 -1.88 5.79 12.51
CA PRO A 125 -1.20 5.83 13.79
C PRO A 125 -2.29 5.71 14.85
N ILE A 126 -2.19 4.66 15.68
CA ILE A 126 -2.88 4.66 16.97
C ILE A 126 -2.44 5.99 17.58
N PRO A 127 -3.36 6.96 17.83
CA PRO A 127 -2.96 8.14 18.55
C PRO A 127 -2.25 7.64 19.80
N ASP A 128 -1.00 8.07 20.03
CA ASP A 128 -0.24 7.68 21.21
C ASP A 128 -1.20 7.70 22.39
N SER A 129 -1.22 6.63 23.21
CA SER A 129 -2.16 6.44 24.32
C SER A 129 -2.38 7.73 25.14
N ASP A 130 -1.38 8.59 25.17
CA ASP A 130 -1.32 9.91 25.80
C ASP A 130 -2.35 10.94 25.25
N VAL A 131 -2.86 10.78 24.03
CA VAL A 131 -3.87 11.68 23.41
C VAL A 131 -5.30 11.29 23.81
N LEU A 132 -5.56 10.00 24.07
CA LEU A 132 -6.88 9.53 24.50
C LEU A 132 -7.20 9.94 25.95
N ASP A 133 -6.16 10.17 26.76
CA ASP A 133 -6.27 10.72 28.11
C ASP A 133 -6.21 12.26 28.17
N ALA A 134 -6.01 12.93 27.03
CA ALA A 134 -5.97 14.38 26.97
C ALA A 134 -7.37 14.98 27.21
N LYS A 135 -7.64 15.37 28.46
CA LYS A 135 -8.81 16.17 28.79
C LYS A 135 -8.55 17.62 28.38
N PHE A 136 -9.43 18.19 27.57
CA PHE A 136 -9.46 19.64 27.36
C PHE A 136 -9.82 20.32 28.69
N VAL A 137 -8.83 20.96 29.30
CA VAL A 137 -9.01 21.73 30.52
C VAL A 137 -9.26 23.19 30.14
N PRO A 138 -10.36 23.81 30.58
CA PRO A 138 -10.59 25.25 30.40
C PRO A 138 -9.41 26.05 30.94
N PHE A 139 -9.09 27.18 30.30
CA PHE A 139 -7.91 27.97 30.65
C PHE A 139 -7.86 28.38 32.13
N GLU A 140 -9.02 28.68 32.74
CA GLU A 140 -9.10 29.04 34.16
C GLU A 140 -8.68 27.91 35.11
N ASP A 141 -8.84 26.66 34.69
CA ASP A 141 -8.49 25.48 35.47
C ASP A 141 -7.01 25.11 35.34
N LEU A 142 -6.28 25.67 34.36
CA LEU A 142 -4.82 25.46 34.20
C LEU A 142 -4.02 26.00 35.40
N LYS A 143 -4.57 26.98 36.13
CA LYS A 143 -3.96 27.56 37.34
C LYS A 143 -3.82 26.55 38.50
N ASN A 144 -4.58 25.46 38.45
CA ASN A 144 -4.58 24.41 39.48
C ASN A 144 -3.59 23.27 39.19
N TYR A 145 -2.95 23.28 38.01
CA TYR A 145 -1.98 22.26 37.62
C TYR A 145 -0.54 22.75 37.81
N LYS A 146 0.35 21.84 38.22
CA LYS A 146 1.77 22.15 38.37
C LYS A 146 2.43 22.14 36.99
N LEU A 147 2.37 23.27 36.29
CA LEU A 147 2.91 23.41 34.94
C LEU A 147 4.45 23.34 34.95
N SER A 148 5.04 22.70 33.95
CA SER A 148 6.49 22.71 33.76
C SER A 148 6.96 24.09 33.31
N GLU A 149 8.21 24.44 33.60
CA GLU A 149 8.79 25.74 33.21
C GLU A 149 8.73 25.98 31.70
N SER A 150 8.93 24.92 30.90
CA SER A 150 8.81 24.95 29.44
C SER A 150 7.40 25.35 28.96
N LEU A 151 6.35 24.91 29.66
CA LEU A 151 4.97 25.21 29.30
C LEU A 151 4.60 26.64 29.70
N ILE A 152 5.10 27.11 30.85
CA ILE A 152 4.92 28.49 31.32
C ILE A 152 5.55 29.48 30.33
N GLU A 153 6.71 29.15 29.79
CA GLU A 153 7.44 30.00 28.85
C GLU A 153 6.74 30.08 27.49
N LEU A 154 6.17 28.97 27.01
CA LEU A 154 5.35 28.93 25.80
C LEU A 154 4.09 29.79 25.94
N LEU A 155 3.39 29.72 27.08
CA LEU A 155 2.19 30.52 27.33
C LEU A 155 2.49 32.03 27.35
N LYS A 156 3.64 32.45 27.89
CA LYS A 156 4.09 33.84 27.86
C LYS A 156 4.35 34.34 26.43
N GLN A 157 4.95 33.51 25.57
CA GLN A 157 5.23 33.86 24.18
C GLN A 157 3.94 34.01 23.36
N LEU A 158 2.92 33.20 23.66
CA LEU A 158 1.64 33.21 22.96
C LEU A 158 0.70 34.34 23.40
N LYS A 159 1.08 35.18 24.37
CA LYS A 159 0.27 36.29 24.93
C LYS A 159 -1.14 35.85 25.38
N ILE A 160 -1.32 34.59 25.76
CA ILE A 160 -2.60 34.10 26.27
C ILE A 160 -2.62 34.41 27.77
N GLY A 161 -3.38 35.44 28.15
CA GLY A 161 -3.67 35.81 29.54
C GLY A 161 -2.55 36.58 30.25
N TYR A 162 -2.52 37.90 30.05
CA TYR A 162 -2.12 38.85 31.09
C TYR A 162 -3.36 39.58 31.58
#